data_AF-A0A6B3FCY1-F1
#
_entry.id   AF-A0A6B3FCY1-F1
#
_cell.length_a   1.000
_cell.length_b   1.000
_cell.length_c   1.000
_cell.angle_alpha   90.00
_cell.angle_beta   90.00
_cell.angle_gamma   90.00
#
_symmetry.space_group_name_H-M   'P 1'
#
loop_
_entity.id
_entity.type
_entity.pdbx_description
1 polymer ?
#
loop_
_entity_poly.entity_id
_entity_poly.type
_entity_poly.pdbx_seq_one_letter_code
_entity_poly.pdbx_strand_id
1 'polypeptide(L)'
;RLRPPEEATAPFVRIAGACGYTRQAVAEAELARELGYDAVLLSPLVPGADEAGLLERTRAVGEVLPVIGFYLQEAVGGRRLSPAYWSALAEIESVVAIKTAPFDRYRTADVIAAVAASGRAGEVALYTGNDDAIVQDLLTPYRTAEGERWFAGGLLGHWAVWTRAAVRLFHEVRRARAGDHALLTALLARGPQVTESNAAVFDVRYDFRGCIAGVHEVLRRQGLL
;
A
#
# COMPACT_ATOMS: atom_id res chain seq x y z
N ARG A 1 10.61 0.63 -30.30
CA ARG A 1 11.00 -0.72 -29.83
C ARG A 1 11.51 -0.57 -28.41
N LEU A 2 10.81 -1.11 -27.41
CA LEU A 2 11.27 -1.08 -26.01
C LEU A 2 12.58 -1.89 -25.92
N ARG A 3 13.60 -1.34 -25.25
CA ARG A 3 14.82 -2.10 -24.93
C ARG A 3 14.41 -3.35 -24.15
N PRO A 4 15.09 -4.50 -24.33
CA PRO A 4 14.95 -5.61 -23.39
C PRO A 4 15.21 -5.08 -21.98
N PRO A 5 14.45 -5.51 -20.97
CA PRO A 5 14.65 -5.06 -19.61
C PRO A 5 16.09 -5.40 -19.21
N GLU A 6 16.85 -4.41 -18.77
CA GLU A 6 18.05 -4.67 -17.98
C GLU A 6 17.58 -5.50 -16.77
N GLU A 7 18.18 -6.67 -16.57
CA GLU A 7 17.95 -7.45 -15.36
C GLU A 7 18.22 -6.55 -14.16
N ALA A 8 17.20 -6.36 -13.33
CA ALA A 8 17.37 -5.57 -12.13
C ALA A 8 18.39 -6.27 -11.23
N THR A 9 19.48 -5.57 -10.92
CA THR A 9 20.60 -6.11 -10.17
C THR A 9 20.36 -6.13 -8.66
N ALA A 10 19.19 -5.65 -8.19
CA ALA A 10 18.82 -5.62 -6.79
C ALA A 10 17.70 -6.65 -6.51
N PRO A 11 17.74 -7.36 -5.36
CA PRO A 11 16.70 -8.30 -4.99
C PRO A 11 15.35 -7.59 -4.86
N PHE A 12 14.30 -8.19 -5.41
CA PHE A 12 12.91 -7.72 -5.25
C PHE A 12 12.23 -8.47 -4.12
N VAL A 13 11.43 -7.73 -3.33
CA VAL A 13 10.47 -8.33 -2.41
C VAL A 13 9.21 -8.69 -3.21
N ARG A 14 8.85 -9.97 -3.23
CA ARG A 14 7.65 -10.50 -3.88
C ARG A 14 6.53 -10.62 -2.86
N ILE A 15 5.43 -9.92 -3.10
CA ILE A 15 4.27 -9.89 -2.21
C ILE A 15 3.08 -10.54 -2.92
N ALA A 16 2.49 -11.57 -2.32
CA ALA A 16 1.28 -12.22 -2.82
C ALA A 16 0.04 -11.57 -2.20
N GLY A 17 -1.06 -11.50 -2.94
CA GLY A 17 -2.36 -11.18 -2.33
C GLY A 17 -2.98 -12.45 -1.75
N ALA A 18 -3.62 -12.35 -0.58
CA ALA A 18 -4.48 -13.41 -0.05
C ALA A 18 -5.86 -12.90 0.37
N CYS A 19 -6.89 -13.70 0.11
CA CYS A 19 -8.29 -13.33 0.31
C CYS A 19 -9.13 -14.48 0.91
N GLY A 20 -10.43 -14.25 1.04
CA GLY A 20 -11.37 -15.24 1.55
C GLY A 20 -11.21 -15.56 3.05
N TYR A 21 -11.93 -16.58 3.50
CA TYR A 21 -11.91 -17.06 4.87
C TYR A 21 -10.54 -17.65 5.28
N THR A 22 -10.31 -17.82 6.58
CA THR A 22 -9.01 -18.22 7.14
C THR A 22 -8.36 -19.41 6.45
N ARG A 23 -9.09 -20.52 6.23
CA ARG A 23 -8.54 -21.70 5.57
C ARG A 23 -8.05 -21.40 4.15
N GLN A 24 -8.79 -20.60 3.38
CA GLN A 24 -8.37 -20.21 2.03
C GLN A 24 -7.15 -19.30 2.08
N ALA A 25 -7.16 -18.29 2.94
CA ALA A 25 -6.06 -17.33 3.05
C ALA A 25 -4.75 -18.01 3.48
N VAL A 26 -4.82 -19.00 4.38
CA VAL A 26 -3.67 -19.84 4.78
C VAL A 26 -3.18 -20.66 3.59
N ALA A 27 -4.06 -21.34 2.85
CA ALA A 27 -3.65 -22.11 1.67
C ALA A 27 -3.02 -21.23 0.57
N GLU A 28 -3.53 -20.02 0.35
CA GLU A 28 -2.94 -19.03 -0.57
C GLU A 28 -1.55 -18.58 -0.09
N ALA A 29 -1.35 -18.41 1.22
CA ALA A 29 -0.04 -18.08 1.80
C ALA A 29 0.95 -19.25 1.71
N GLU A 30 0.51 -20.49 1.90
CA GLU A 30 1.33 -21.70 1.74
C GLU A 30 1.81 -21.83 0.30
N LEU A 31 0.92 -21.66 -0.67
CA LEU A 31 1.27 -21.63 -2.09
C LEU A 31 2.23 -20.48 -2.41
N ALA A 32 2.00 -19.29 -1.87
CA ALA A 32 2.90 -18.14 -2.06
C ALA A 32 4.31 -18.46 -1.55
N ARG A 33 4.43 -19.10 -0.38
CA ARG A 33 5.71 -19.53 0.20
C ARG A 33 6.41 -20.56 -0.70
N GLU A 34 5.68 -21.54 -1.21
CA GLU A 34 6.23 -22.55 -2.14
C GLU A 34 6.76 -21.93 -3.45
N LEU A 35 6.13 -20.84 -3.91
CA LEU A 35 6.56 -20.07 -5.08
C LEU A 35 7.67 -19.04 -4.76
N GLY A 36 8.10 -18.96 -3.49
CA GLY A 36 9.18 -18.10 -3.01
C GLY A 36 8.79 -16.65 -2.77
N TYR A 37 7.51 -16.35 -2.55
CA TYR A 37 7.09 -15.01 -2.11
C TYR A 37 7.54 -14.74 -0.68
N ASP A 38 7.79 -13.47 -0.38
CA ASP A 38 8.39 -13.02 0.88
C ASP A 38 7.34 -12.58 1.91
N ALA A 39 6.15 -12.18 1.46
CA ALA A 39 5.07 -11.71 2.32
C ALA A 39 3.69 -11.80 1.64
N VAL A 40 2.63 -11.63 2.44
CA VAL A 40 1.24 -11.63 1.99
C VAL A 40 0.56 -10.29 2.29
N LEU A 41 0.02 -9.62 1.26
CA LEU A 41 -0.94 -8.54 1.41
C LEU A 41 -2.34 -9.13 1.66
N LEU A 42 -2.79 -9.03 2.90
CA LEU A 42 -3.98 -9.74 3.35
C LEU A 42 -5.22 -8.86 3.16
N SER A 43 -6.14 -9.29 2.30
CA SER A 43 -7.41 -8.59 2.09
C SER A 43 -8.24 -8.54 3.39
N PRO A 44 -8.84 -7.38 3.73
CA PRO A 44 -9.73 -7.26 4.89
C PRO A 44 -11.16 -7.73 4.59
N LEU A 45 -11.47 -8.09 3.33
CA LEU A 45 -12.80 -8.45 2.88
C LEU A 45 -13.11 -9.92 3.19
N VAL A 46 -13.75 -10.15 4.33
CA VAL A 46 -14.21 -11.48 4.75
C VAL A 46 -15.68 -11.37 5.18
N PRO A 47 -16.63 -11.95 4.42
CA PRO A 47 -18.05 -11.80 4.73
C PRO A 47 -18.39 -12.35 6.12
N GLY A 48 -19.03 -11.51 6.95
CA GLY A 48 -19.45 -11.86 8.31
C GLY A 48 -18.36 -11.78 9.39
N ALA A 49 -17.11 -11.49 9.04
CA ALA A 49 -16.04 -11.37 10.02
C ALA A 49 -16.13 -10.04 10.80
N ASP A 50 -15.90 -10.11 12.11
CA ASP A 50 -15.65 -8.96 12.96
C ASP A 50 -14.13 -8.68 13.08
N GLU A 51 -13.78 -7.62 13.81
CA GLU A 51 -12.38 -7.23 13.97
C GLU A 51 -11.54 -8.31 14.69
N ALA A 52 -12.13 -9.05 15.63
CA ALA A 52 -11.48 -10.15 16.32
C ALA A 52 -11.13 -11.30 15.35
N GLY A 53 -12.10 -11.73 14.54
CA GLY A 53 -11.89 -12.76 13.53
C GLY A 53 -10.87 -12.36 12.45
N LEU A 54 -10.81 -11.06 12.09
CA LEU A 54 -9.76 -10.56 11.19
C LEU A 54 -8.35 -10.63 11.82
N LEU A 55 -8.22 -10.37 13.12
CA LEU A 55 -6.96 -10.50 13.85
C LEU A 55 -6.54 -11.97 13.99
N GLU A 56 -7.46 -12.87 14.32
CA GLU A 56 -7.19 -14.32 14.37
C GLU A 56 -6.76 -14.86 13.00
N ARG A 57 -7.45 -14.45 11.93
CA ARG A 57 -7.06 -14.77 10.55
C ARG A 57 -5.67 -14.25 10.22
N THR A 58 -5.33 -13.03 10.65
CA THR A 58 -3.99 -12.46 10.45
C THR A 58 -2.92 -13.30 11.13
N ARG A 59 -3.13 -13.71 12.38
CA ARG A 59 -2.19 -14.59 13.10
C ARG A 59 -2.01 -15.92 12.38
N ALA A 60 -3.10 -16.56 11.97
CA ALA A 60 -3.05 -17.85 11.26
C ALA A 60 -2.27 -17.78 9.94
N VAL A 61 -2.43 -16.71 9.15
CA VAL A 61 -1.63 -16.47 7.94
C VAL A 61 -0.17 -16.16 8.30
N GLY A 62 0.04 -15.43 9.39
CA GLY A 62 1.34 -15.07 9.95
C GLY A 62 2.22 -16.24 10.37
N GLU A 63 1.64 -17.39 10.70
CA GLU A 63 2.37 -18.65 10.94
C GLU A 63 3.03 -19.21 9.66
N VAL A 64 2.61 -18.75 8.49
CA VAL A 64 3.10 -19.22 7.18
C VAL A 64 4.06 -18.21 6.55
N LEU A 65 3.66 -16.95 6.46
CA LEU A 65 4.44 -15.86 5.88
C LEU A 65 4.18 -14.53 6.61
N PRO A 66 5.14 -13.59 6.60
CA PRO A 66 4.91 -12.22 7.06
C PRO A 66 3.70 -11.57 6.39
N VAL A 67 2.92 -10.81 7.17
CA VAL A 67 1.68 -10.19 6.72
C VAL A 67 1.84 -8.68 6.54
N ILE A 68 1.28 -8.19 5.45
CA ILE A 68 1.01 -6.78 5.20
C ILE A 68 -0.48 -6.55 5.47
N GLY A 69 -0.79 -5.79 6.53
CA GLY A 69 -2.15 -5.37 6.83
C GLY A 69 -2.68 -4.42 5.76
N PHE A 70 -4.01 -4.40 5.54
CA PHE A 70 -4.59 -3.60 4.46
C PHE A 70 -5.83 -2.84 4.93
N TYR A 71 -5.73 -1.51 5.00
CA TYR A 71 -6.87 -0.63 5.22
C TYR A 71 -7.51 -0.29 3.88
N LEU A 72 -8.51 -1.07 3.47
CA LEU A 72 -9.25 -0.82 2.24
C LEU A 72 -10.40 0.18 2.46
N GLN A 73 -10.51 1.19 1.59
CA GLN A 73 -11.61 2.16 1.61
C GLN A 73 -12.98 1.52 1.31
N GLU A 74 -14.03 2.19 1.78
CA GLU A 74 -15.43 1.75 1.64
C GLU A 74 -15.92 1.75 0.19
N ALA A 75 -15.43 2.68 -0.65
CA ALA A 75 -15.84 2.81 -2.05
C ALA A 75 -15.59 1.56 -2.91
N VAL A 76 -14.63 0.71 -2.52
CA VAL A 76 -14.32 -0.55 -3.20
C VAL A 76 -14.59 -1.78 -2.31
N GLY A 77 -15.53 -1.63 -1.37
CA GLY A 77 -16.04 -2.72 -0.53
C GLY A 77 -15.36 -2.88 0.82
N GLY A 78 -14.34 -2.09 1.13
CA GLY A 78 -13.70 -2.07 2.44
C GLY A 78 -14.63 -1.58 3.57
N ARG A 79 -14.10 -1.49 4.79
CA ARG A 79 -14.85 -1.03 5.96
C ARG A 79 -13.98 -0.18 6.85
N ARG A 80 -14.60 0.69 7.65
CA ARG A 80 -13.92 1.30 8.78
C ARG A 80 -13.45 0.21 9.75
N LEU A 81 -12.18 0.28 10.10
CA LEU A 81 -11.53 -0.53 11.14
C LEU A 81 -11.13 0.40 12.28
N SER A 82 -11.45 0.01 13.51
CA SER A 82 -11.30 0.85 14.69
C SER A 82 -9.83 1.12 15.03
N PRO A 83 -9.53 2.21 15.76
CA PRO A 83 -8.18 2.42 16.30
C PRO A 83 -7.70 1.23 17.14
N ALA A 84 -8.59 0.58 17.89
CA ALA A 84 -8.26 -0.60 18.70
C ALA A 84 -7.86 -1.81 17.83
N TYR A 85 -8.52 -2.02 16.69
CA TYR A 85 -8.09 -3.03 15.72
C TYR A 85 -6.67 -2.77 15.23
N TRP A 86 -6.34 -1.51 14.88
CA TRP A 86 -5.00 -1.18 14.40
C TRP A 86 -3.93 -1.35 15.48
N SER A 87 -4.23 -1.01 16.73
CA SER A 87 -3.33 -1.28 17.86
C SER A 87 -3.08 -2.79 17.99
N ALA A 88 -4.14 -3.59 18.01
CA ALA A 88 -4.02 -5.05 18.13
C ALA A 88 -3.33 -5.70 16.91
N LEU A 89 -3.52 -5.16 15.71
CA LEU A 89 -2.84 -5.63 14.50
C LEU A 89 -1.34 -5.33 14.57
N ALA A 90 -0.95 -4.14 15.02
CA ALA A 90 0.45 -3.73 15.12
C ALA A 90 1.23 -4.56 16.15
N GLU A 91 0.56 -5.13 17.15
CA GLU A 91 1.16 -6.04 18.14
C GLU A 91 1.45 -7.45 17.59
N ILE A 92 0.87 -7.85 16.45
CA ILE A 92 1.12 -9.17 15.88
C ILE A 92 2.51 -9.19 15.23
N GLU A 93 3.44 -9.99 15.78
CA GLU A 93 4.85 -10.03 15.38
C GLU A 93 5.04 -10.26 13.86
N SER A 94 4.24 -11.16 13.28
CA SER A 94 4.29 -11.47 11.84
C SER A 94 3.80 -10.33 10.93
N VAL A 95 3.19 -9.27 11.47
CA VAL A 95 2.83 -8.07 10.69
C VAL A 95 4.08 -7.21 10.52
N VAL A 96 4.52 -7.06 9.26
CA VAL A 96 5.75 -6.34 8.89
C VAL A 96 5.48 -5.04 8.14
N ALA A 97 4.25 -4.85 7.66
CA ALA A 97 3.84 -3.61 7.02
C ALA A 97 2.33 -3.39 7.07
N ILE A 98 1.90 -2.16 6.80
CA ILE A 98 0.49 -1.84 6.59
C ILE A 98 0.35 -0.98 5.33
N LYS A 99 -0.50 -1.44 4.41
CA LYS A 99 -1.01 -0.66 3.28
C LYS A 99 -2.21 0.18 3.75
N THR A 100 -2.03 1.48 3.88
CA THR A 100 -3.10 2.41 4.26
C THR A 100 -3.77 2.98 3.03
N ALA A 101 -4.95 2.48 2.69
CA ALA A 101 -5.79 3.01 1.62
C ALA A 101 -7.21 3.39 2.10
N PRO A 102 -7.39 4.07 3.25
CA PRO A 102 -8.74 4.46 3.70
C PRO A 102 -9.28 5.70 2.96
N PHE A 103 -8.42 6.42 2.22
CA PHE A 103 -8.74 7.72 1.57
C PHE A 103 -9.30 8.76 2.56
N ASP A 104 -8.93 8.62 3.83
CA ASP A 104 -9.34 9.47 4.97
C ASP A 104 -8.11 9.74 5.84
N ARG A 105 -7.82 11.02 6.10
CA ARG A 105 -6.62 11.46 6.82
C ARG A 105 -6.65 11.15 8.30
N TYR A 106 -7.83 11.20 8.92
CA TYR A 106 -8.00 10.86 10.33
C TYR A 106 -7.80 9.35 10.51
N ARG A 107 -8.40 8.54 9.64
CA ARG A 107 -8.20 7.08 9.67
C ARG A 107 -6.77 6.67 9.37
N THR A 108 -6.08 7.40 8.48
CA THR A 108 -4.65 7.18 8.24
C THR A 108 -3.83 7.49 9.49
N ALA A 109 -4.14 8.60 10.19
CA ALA A 109 -3.47 8.97 11.43
C ALA A 109 -3.70 7.92 12.54
N ASP A 110 -4.90 7.31 12.63
CA ASP A 110 -5.19 6.23 13.58
C ASP A 110 -4.22 5.04 13.40
N VAL A 111 -3.98 4.60 12.16
CA VAL A 111 -3.02 3.51 11.87
C VAL A 111 -1.62 3.87 12.32
N ILE A 112 -1.18 5.09 11.99
CA ILE A 112 0.19 5.54 12.27
C ILE A 112 0.41 5.68 13.77
N ALA A 113 -0.58 6.22 14.49
CA ALA A 113 -0.56 6.30 15.94
C ALA A 113 -0.54 4.91 16.58
N ALA A 114 -1.33 3.95 16.07
CA ALA A 114 -1.32 2.57 16.55
C ALA A 114 0.04 1.88 16.37
N VAL A 115 0.65 2.01 15.20
CA VAL A 115 2.00 1.47 14.94
C VAL A 115 3.03 2.10 15.87
N ALA A 116 3.00 3.43 16.06
CA ALA A 116 3.90 4.11 16.98
C ALA A 116 3.66 3.69 18.44
N ALA A 117 2.42 3.50 18.87
CA ALA A 117 2.11 3.09 20.24
C ALA A 117 2.49 1.64 20.55
N SER A 118 2.64 0.78 19.53
CA SER A 118 3.01 -0.63 19.69
C SER A 118 4.47 -0.86 20.10
N GLY A 119 5.33 0.17 20.05
CA GLY A 119 6.79 0.03 20.20
C GLY A 119 7.49 -0.61 18.99
N ARG A 120 6.72 -1.01 17.96
CA ARG A 120 7.22 -1.68 16.75
C ARG A 120 7.33 -0.75 15.54
N ALA A 121 7.45 0.55 15.78
CA ALA A 121 7.60 1.52 14.69
C ALA A 121 8.83 1.21 13.81
N GLY A 122 9.93 0.70 14.39
CA GLY A 122 11.11 0.28 13.62
C GLY A 122 10.88 -0.95 12.71
N GLU A 123 9.85 -1.75 12.99
CA GLU A 123 9.61 -3.05 12.36
C GLU A 123 8.45 -3.03 11.37
N VAL A 124 7.45 -2.17 11.60
CA VAL A 124 6.25 -2.08 10.75
C VAL A 124 6.38 -0.94 9.76
N ALA A 125 6.59 -1.28 8.49
CA ALA A 125 6.64 -0.32 7.40
C ALA A 125 5.24 0.20 7.01
N LEU A 126 5.12 1.49 6.73
CA LEU A 126 3.87 2.10 6.29
C LEU A 126 3.93 2.32 4.77
N TYR A 127 2.95 1.82 4.04
CA TYR A 127 2.80 2.06 2.60
C TYR A 127 1.47 2.74 2.34
N THR A 128 1.46 3.81 1.58
CA THR A 128 0.19 4.44 1.20
C THR A 128 -0.41 3.71 -0.01
N GLY A 129 -1.71 3.45 0.08
CA GLY A 129 -2.54 3.02 -1.03
C GLY A 129 -3.42 4.13 -1.58
N ASN A 130 -3.20 5.38 -1.17
CA ASN A 130 -3.93 6.56 -1.60
C ASN A 130 -3.21 7.22 -2.79
N ASP A 131 -3.67 6.94 -4.00
CA ASP A 131 -3.16 7.53 -5.23
C ASP A 131 -3.64 8.97 -5.46
N ASP A 132 -4.73 9.41 -4.82
CA ASP A 132 -5.22 10.80 -4.92
C ASP A 132 -4.24 11.79 -4.31
N ALA A 133 -3.45 11.35 -3.34
CA ALA A 133 -2.56 12.21 -2.59
C ALA A 133 -1.20 11.57 -2.29
N ILE A 134 -0.76 10.65 -3.16
CA ILE A 134 0.51 9.93 -3.04
C ILE A 134 1.71 10.86 -2.84
N VAL A 135 1.76 11.99 -3.54
CA VAL A 135 2.86 12.96 -3.40
C VAL A 135 2.87 13.58 -2.00
N GLN A 136 1.70 13.96 -1.48
CA GLN A 136 1.57 14.51 -0.14
C GLN A 136 1.94 13.48 0.94
N ASP A 137 1.49 12.23 0.78
CA ASP A 137 1.77 11.13 1.71
C ASP A 137 3.26 10.84 1.79
N LEU A 138 3.92 10.90 0.64
CA LEU A 138 5.35 10.71 0.57
C LEU A 138 6.12 11.96 1.04
N LEU A 139 5.57 13.16 1.05
CA LEU A 139 6.31 14.37 1.48
C LEU A 139 6.05 14.76 2.94
N THR A 140 4.98 14.28 3.55
CA THR A 140 4.55 14.74 4.87
C THR A 140 4.87 13.69 5.95
N PRO A 141 5.71 14.03 6.95
CA PRO A 141 5.87 13.17 8.10
C PRO A 141 4.65 13.25 9.01
N TYR A 142 4.33 12.14 9.66
CA TYR A 142 3.42 12.08 10.80
C TYR A 142 4.25 12.14 12.08
N ARG A 143 3.99 13.14 12.92
CA ARG A 143 4.65 13.27 14.23
C ARG A 143 3.94 12.40 15.25
N THR A 144 4.69 11.51 15.87
CA THR A 144 4.23 10.60 16.91
C THR A 144 5.08 10.78 18.16
N ALA A 145 4.69 10.15 19.27
CA ALA A 145 5.47 10.19 20.51
C ALA A 145 6.89 9.60 20.34
N GLU A 146 7.08 8.67 19.41
CA GLU A 146 8.36 8.02 19.10
C GLU A 146 9.17 8.77 18.01
N GLY A 147 8.64 9.88 17.49
CA GLY A 147 9.27 10.68 16.45
C GLY A 147 8.49 10.75 15.14
N GLU A 148 9.16 11.19 14.08
CA GLU A 148 8.55 11.34 12.76
C GLU A 148 8.47 10.01 12.02
N ARG A 149 7.27 9.72 11.50
CA ARG A 149 6.96 8.54 10.70
C ARG A 149 6.66 8.96 9.28
N TRP A 150 7.22 8.20 8.34
CA TRP A 150 7.07 8.44 6.93
C TRP A 150 6.46 7.22 6.26
N PHE A 151 5.67 7.44 5.22
CA PHE A 151 5.40 6.39 4.27
C PHE A 151 6.71 5.96 3.59
N ALA A 152 6.97 4.65 3.60
CA ALA A 152 8.11 4.01 2.98
C ALA A 152 7.97 3.94 1.45
N GLY A 153 6.74 3.99 0.94
CA GLY A 153 6.44 3.97 -0.49
C GLY A 153 4.93 3.90 -0.76
N GLY A 154 4.59 3.62 -2.02
CA GLY A 154 3.22 3.40 -2.47
C GLY A 154 2.98 1.95 -2.87
N LEU A 155 1.80 1.42 -2.56
CA LEU A 155 1.28 0.15 -3.09
C LEU A 155 0.00 0.44 -3.88
N LEU A 156 0.13 0.83 -5.15
CA LEU A 156 -0.94 1.47 -5.92
C LEU A 156 -1.20 0.75 -7.24
N GLY A 157 -2.46 0.75 -7.68
CA GLY A 157 -2.82 0.30 -9.04
C GLY A 157 -2.20 1.20 -10.11
N HIS A 158 -2.11 2.51 -9.85
CA HIS A 158 -1.54 3.48 -10.79
C HIS A 158 -0.08 3.13 -11.09
N TRP A 159 0.70 2.69 -10.09
CA TRP A 159 2.11 2.37 -10.28
C TRP A 159 2.36 1.06 -11.05
N ALA A 160 1.32 0.27 -11.33
CA ALA A 160 1.39 -0.84 -12.28
C ALA A 160 1.63 -0.34 -13.72
N VAL A 161 1.23 0.89 -14.03
CA VAL A 161 1.56 1.60 -15.27
C VAL A 161 2.55 2.72 -14.97
N TRP A 162 3.36 3.09 -15.95
CA TRP A 162 4.35 4.17 -15.81
C TRP A 162 5.31 3.98 -14.62
N THR A 163 5.65 2.74 -14.26
CA THR A 163 6.49 2.39 -13.09
C THR A 163 7.80 3.18 -13.04
N ARG A 164 8.45 3.44 -14.19
CA ARG A 164 9.66 4.28 -14.26
C ARG A 164 9.42 5.71 -13.74
N ALA A 165 8.28 6.31 -14.08
CA ALA A 165 7.91 7.64 -13.61
C ALA A 165 7.62 7.64 -12.10
N ALA A 166 6.95 6.60 -11.59
CA ALA A 166 6.72 6.39 -10.16
C ALA A 166 8.04 6.25 -9.37
N VAL A 167 8.99 5.46 -9.87
CA VAL A 167 10.32 5.31 -9.27
C VAL A 167 11.07 6.65 -9.25
N ARG A 168 11.04 7.40 -10.37
CA ARG A 168 11.64 8.73 -10.44
C ARG A 168 11.01 9.70 -9.42
N LEU A 169 9.68 9.73 -9.33
CA LEU A 169 8.95 10.52 -8.34
C LEU A 169 9.40 10.17 -6.92
N PHE A 170 9.52 8.89 -6.59
CA PHE A 170 9.97 8.44 -5.28
C PHE A 170 11.40 8.89 -4.95
N HIS A 171 12.33 8.84 -5.91
CA HIS A 171 13.67 9.39 -5.73
C HIS A 171 13.67 10.90 -5.54
N GLU A 172 12.85 11.64 -6.29
CA GLU A 172 12.67 13.08 -6.13
C GLU A 172 12.15 13.42 -4.73
N VAL A 173 11.14 12.69 -4.23
CA VAL A 173 10.64 12.82 -2.86
C VAL A 173 11.76 12.59 -1.84
N ARG A 174 12.56 11.53 -1.97
CA ARG A 174 13.67 11.25 -1.03
C ARG A 174 14.69 12.39 -0.97
N ARG A 175 14.99 13.00 -2.12
CA ARG A 175 15.86 14.18 -2.18
C ARG A 175 15.22 15.41 -1.53
N ALA A 176 13.93 15.64 -1.77
CA ALA A 176 13.20 16.74 -1.12
C ALA A 176 13.19 16.57 0.41
N ARG A 177 12.94 15.35 0.92
CA ARG A 177 13.05 15.02 2.36
C ARG A 177 14.45 15.28 2.92
N ALA A 178 15.50 15.13 2.11
CA ALA A 178 16.89 15.38 2.49
C ALA A 178 17.29 16.88 2.43
N GLY A 179 16.34 17.79 2.21
CA GLY A 179 16.56 19.24 2.27
C GLY A 179 16.56 19.98 0.93
N ASP A 180 16.25 19.31 -0.18
CA ASP A 180 16.09 19.98 -1.49
C ASP A 180 14.76 20.76 -1.55
N HIS A 181 14.79 22.00 -1.09
CA HIS A 181 13.59 22.84 -0.93
C HIS A 181 12.96 23.26 -2.28
N ALA A 182 13.77 23.44 -3.32
CA ALA A 182 13.27 23.73 -4.66
C ALA A 182 12.49 22.54 -5.21
N LEU A 183 13.01 21.32 -5.01
CA LEU A 183 12.32 20.10 -5.40
C LEU A 183 11.07 19.84 -4.56
N LEU A 184 11.08 20.16 -3.26
CA LEU A 184 9.89 20.11 -2.42
C LEU A 184 8.75 20.96 -3.01
N THR A 185 9.02 22.22 -3.33
CA THR A 185 8.03 23.13 -3.94
C THR A 185 7.54 22.61 -5.29
N ALA A 186 8.45 22.10 -6.13
CA ALA A 186 8.09 21.52 -7.42
C ALA A 186 7.20 20.28 -7.28
N LEU A 187 7.48 19.42 -6.31
CA LEU A 187 6.67 18.22 -6.04
C LEU A 187 5.29 18.58 -5.49
N LEU A 188 5.19 19.58 -4.60
CA LEU A 188 3.90 20.08 -4.12
C LEU A 188 3.04 20.59 -5.29
N ALA A 189 3.64 21.31 -6.24
CA ALA A 189 2.95 21.76 -7.45
C ALA A 189 2.58 20.59 -8.40
N ARG A 190 3.37 19.51 -8.40
CA ARG A 190 3.12 18.31 -9.20
C ARG A 190 2.04 17.39 -8.61
N GLY A 191 1.75 17.50 -7.31
CA GLY A 191 0.75 16.67 -6.62
C GLY A 191 -0.59 16.59 -7.38
N PRO A 192 -1.26 17.72 -7.67
CA PRO A 192 -2.51 17.72 -8.43
C PRO A 192 -2.40 17.12 -9.83
N GLN A 193 -1.24 17.25 -10.50
CA GLN A 193 -1.00 16.68 -11.82
C GLN A 193 -0.92 15.15 -11.78
N VAL A 194 -0.37 14.59 -10.69
CA VAL A 194 -0.37 13.14 -10.47
C VAL A 194 -1.80 12.65 -10.29
N THR A 195 -2.61 13.33 -9.48
CA THR A 195 -4.04 13.02 -9.31
C THR A 195 -4.80 13.15 -10.63
N GLU A 196 -4.55 14.18 -11.42
CA GLU A 196 -5.17 14.36 -12.74
C GLU A 196 -4.84 13.21 -13.69
N SER A 197 -3.60 12.69 -13.65
CA SER A 197 -3.21 11.54 -14.45
C SER A 197 -3.98 10.26 -14.09
N ASN A 198 -4.41 10.11 -12.82
CA ASN A 198 -5.28 9.02 -12.40
C ASN A 198 -6.61 9.04 -13.18
N ALA A 199 -7.14 10.22 -13.53
CA ALA A 199 -8.41 10.33 -14.24
C ALA A 199 -8.38 9.72 -15.66
N ALA A 200 -7.19 9.63 -16.27
CA ALA A 200 -7.02 8.97 -17.57
C ALA A 200 -7.05 7.44 -17.48
N VAL A 201 -6.83 6.87 -16.28
CA VAL A 201 -6.68 5.42 -16.06
C VAL A 201 -7.83 4.85 -15.26
N PHE A 202 -8.31 5.56 -14.24
CA PHE A 202 -9.22 5.00 -13.26
C PHE A 202 -10.69 5.31 -13.47
N ASP A 203 -11.08 5.83 -14.63
CA ASP A 203 -12.49 5.99 -14.95
C ASP A 203 -13.25 6.88 -13.93
N VAL A 204 -12.61 7.97 -13.49
CA VAL A 204 -13.12 8.87 -12.44
C VAL A 204 -14.53 9.41 -12.76
N ARG A 205 -14.87 9.61 -14.05
CA ARG A 205 -16.20 10.08 -14.48
C ARG A 205 -17.33 9.09 -14.17
N TYR A 206 -17.00 7.81 -13.99
CA TYR A 206 -17.95 6.74 -13.70
C TYR A 206 -17.64 6.06 -12.37
N ASP A 207 -17.11 6.83 -11.41
CA ASP A 207 -16.92 6.39 -10.03
C ASP A 207 -16.05 5.13 -9.92
N PHE A 208 -14.93 5.14 -10.64
CA PHE A 208 -13.88 4.12 -10.58
C PHE A 208 -14.27 2.71 -11.05
N ARG A 209 -15.45 2.52 -11.65
CA ARG A 209 -15.94 1.23 -12.14
C ARG A 209 -14.99 0.57 -13.14
N GLY A 210 -14.36 1.37 -14.00
CA GLY A 210 -13.41 0.91 -15.01
C GLY A 210 -11.95 0.86 -14.56
N CYS A 211 -11.62 1.02 -13.28
CA CYS A 211 -10.23 1.27 -12.87
C CYS A 211 -9.24 0.16 -13.27
N ILE A 212 -9.64 -1.11 -13.13
CA ILE A 212 -8.81 -2.25 -13.56
C ILE A 212 -8.68 -2.29 -15.09
N ALA A 213 -9.79 -2.09 -15.80
CA ALA A 213 -9.81 -2.12 -17.26
C ALA A 213 -8.94 -1.01 -17.87
N GLY A 214 -8.94 0.19 -17.28
CA GLY A 214 -8.09 1.29 -17.74
C GLY A 214 -6.60 1.03 -17.50
N VAL A 215 -6.21 0.46 -16.35
CA VAL A 215 -4.82 0.00 -16.12
C VAL A 215 -4.42 -1.03 -17.17
N HIS A 216 -5.25 -2.05 -17.40
CA HIS A 216 -4.99 -3.08 -18.41
C HIS A 216 -4.88 -2.49 -19.82
N GLU A 217 -5.73 -1.54 -20.19
CA GLU A 217 -5.69 -0.91 -21.51
C GLU A 217 -4.39 -0.12 -21.73
N VAL A 218 -3.88 0.56 -20.71
CA VAL A 218 -2.57 1.24 -20.79
C VAL A 218 -1.45 0.21 -20.98
N LEU A 219 -1.45 -0.89 -20.22
CA LEU A 219 -0.47 -1.97 -20.37
C LEU A 219 -0.53 -2.61 -21.76
N ARG A 220 -1.74 -2.91 -22.24
CA ARG A 220 -2.00 -3.49 -23.57
C ARG A 220 -1.49 -2.59 -24.69
N ARG A 221 -1.78 -1.27 -24.62
CA ARG A 221 -1.26 -0.30 -25.61
C ARG A 221 0.26 -0.18 -25.58
N GLN A 222 0.89 -0.46 -24.44
CA GLN A 222 2.35 -0.49 -24.30
C GLN A 222 2.97 -1.84 -24.69
N GLY A 223 2.16 -2.87 -24.97
CA GLY A 223 2.61 -4.22 -25.29
C GLY A 223 3.17 -5.00 -24.10
N LEU A 224 2.69 -4.70 -22.89
CA LEU A 224 3.11 -5.35 -21.63
C LEU A 224 2.10 -6.42 -21.14
N LEU A 225 0.91 -6.45 -21.74
CA LEU A 225 -0.17 -7.43 -21.57
C LEU A 225 -0.81 -7.70 -22.93
#